data_AF-A0A935VAG2-F1
#
_entry.id   AF-A0A935VAG2-F1
#
_cell.length_a   1.000
_cell.length_b   1.000
_cell.length_c   1.000
_cell.angle_alpha   90.00
_cell.angle_beta   90.00
_cell.angle_gamma   90.00
#
_symmetry.space_group_name_H-M   'P 1'
#
loop_
_entity.id
_entity.type
_entity.pdbx_description
1 polymer ?
#
loop_
_entity_poly.entity_id
_entity_poly.type
_entity_poly.pdbx_seq_one_letter_code
_entity_poly.pdbx_strand_id
1 'polypeptide(L)'
;MNEYESFGWREDEYLAANPDVKAAVERGIVRDGYHHYLLLGRFRGSAGGGFGKELSGTTRLCLDPWINAEFTVEGELKPCCNYFRGAALGDGADVAAAHNDPLFREVRHRLLSGDLSHECTRCHIREKVPTEQLIADVYAKLGDDAHLLEGGKLQTVRVDVTQECNLRCVYCALSAPWAKPGKDMSDEVLAKVARFIDAYPNLQDVGVNGHGETTHHPHWREFCEQLLAQGAPLSVITNLGRRYDEAEIDTLSRFTLIQISLDTADEELLKRIRRKVDLSRILANMTQIRLRACSRRGGRRSSPSAAACTRRASRAWTRSPAWP
;
A
#
# COMPACT_ATOMS: atom_id res chain seq x y z
N MET A 1 15.00 -14.86 -30.49
CA MET A 1 15.85 -13.67 -30.61
C MET A 1 15.67 -12.92 -29.32
N ASN A 2 16.72 -12.91 -28.49
CA ASN A 2 16.66 -12.29 -27.17
C ASN A 2 16.57 -10.77 -27.39
N GLU A 3 15.79 -10.05 -26.57
CA GLU A 3 15.55 -8.59 -26.68
C GLU A 3 16.85 -7.76 -26.84
N TYR A 4 17.95 -8.32 -26.31
CA TYR A 4 19.33 -7.90 -26.42
C TYR A 4 19.83 -7.62 -27.85
N GLU A 5 19.45 -8.42 -28.85
CA GLU A 5 19.99 -8.30 -30.22
C GLU A 5 19.25 -7.26 -31.07
N SER A 6 17.97 -6.98 -30.79
CA SER A 6 17.16 -6.06 -31.60
C SER A 6 17.51 -4.58 -31.39
N PHE A 7 18.27 -4.24 -30.33
CA PHE A 7 18.70 -2.88 -30.00
C PHE A 7 20.20 -2.61 -30.23
N GLY A 8 20.98 -3.57 -30.73
CA GLY A 8 22.42 -3.41 -30.93
C GLY A 8 23.23 -3.30 -29.62
N TRP A 9 22.71 -3.86 -28.52
CA TRP A 9 23.40 -3.87 -27.23
C TRP A 9 24.68 -4.72 -27.27
N ARG A 10 25.74 -4.28 -26.59
CA ARG A 10 27.02 -4.98 -26.49
C ARG A 10 27.47 -5.09 -25.04
N GLU A 11 27.14 -6.23 -24.44
CA GLU A 11 27.38 -6.54 -23.02
C GLU A 11 28.85 -6.41 -22.63
N ASP A 12 29.74 -7.07 -23.38
CA ASP A 12 31.17 -7.08 -23.07
C ASP A 12 31.79 -5.68 -23.16
N GLU A 13 31.37 -4.87 -24.14
CA GLU A 13 31.84 -3.49 -24.30
C GLU A 13 31.35 -2.62 -23.15
N TYR A 14 30.10 -2.82 -22.70
CA TYR A 14 29.55 -2.09 -21.57
C TYR A 14 30.22 -2.46 -20.24
N LEU A 15 30.40 -3.75 -19.95
CA LEU A 15 31.05 -4.19 -18.72
C LEU A 15 32.54 -3.84 -18.69
N ALA A 16 33.22 -3.82 -19.86
CA ALA A 16 34.59 -3.33 -19.96
C ALA A 16 34.68 -1.82 -19.67
N ALA A 17 33.69 -1.04 -20.12
CA ALA A 17 33.61 0.40 -19.85
C ALA A 17 33.14 0.72 -18.42
N ASN A 18 32.49 -0.22 -17.72
CA ASN A 18 31.93 -0.03 -16.38
C ASN A 18 32.38 -1.16 -15.41
N PRO A 19 33.63 -1.14 -14.92
CA PRO A 19 34.17 -2.21 -14.07
C PRO A 19 33.45 -2.43 -12.73
N ASP A 20 32.82 -1.39 -12.19
CA ASP A 20 31.96 -1.43 -11.01
C ASP A 20 30.67 -2.20 -11.27
N VAL A 21 30.08 -2.01 -12.45
CA VAL A 21 28.93 -2.79 -12.92
C VAL A 21 29.33 -4.23 -13.16
N LYS A 22 30.49 -4.46 -13.77
CA LYS A 22 31.05 -5.80 -13.91
C LYS A 22 31.19 -6.48 -12.54
N ALA A 23 31.75 -5.79 -11.56
CA ALA A 23 31.85 -6.30 -10.19
C ALA A 23 30.47 -6.51 -9.53
N ALA A 24 29.47 -5.67 -9.85
CA ALA A 24 28.09 -5.87 -9.39
C ALA A 24 27.45 -7.12 -10.02
N VAL A 25 27.67 -7.36 -11.32
CA VAL A 25 27.22 -8.55 -12.04
C VAL A 25 27.90 -9.82 -11.52
N GLU A 26 29.22 -9.79 -11.32
CA GLU A 26 29.99 -10.91 -10.75
C GLU A 26 29.54 -11.26 -9.32
N ARG A 27 29.07 -10.27 -8.56
CA ARG A 27 28.49 -10.45 -7.22
C ARG A 27 27.00 -10.81 -7.23
N GLY A 28 26.37 -10.89 -8.41
CA GLY A 28 24.95 -11.19 -8.58
C GLY A 28 24.00 -10.07 -8.11
N ILE A 29 24.52 -8.84 -7.97
CA ILE A 29 23.76 -7.68 -7.50
C ILE A 29 22.85 -7.13 -8.61
N VAL A 30 23.36 -7.11 -9.84
CA VAL A 30 22.59 -6.79 -11.05
C VAL A 30 22.76 -7.94 -12.02
N ARG A 31 21.69 -8.33 -12.72
CA ARG A 31 21.70 -9.48 -13.62
C ARG A 31 22.80 -9.42 -14.68
N ASP A 32 22.87 -8.30 -15.39
CA ASP A 32 23.81 -8.03 -16.47
C ASP A 32 23.96 -6.51 -16.67
N GLY A 33 24.93 -6.13 -17.50
CA GLY A 33 25.20 -4.76 -17.90
C GLY A 33 24.03 -4.11 -18.62
N TYR A 34 23.25 -4.86 -19.40
CA TYR A 34 22.04 -4.35 -20.06
C TYR A 34 21.00 -3.86 -19.06
N HIS A 35 20.71 -4.65 -18.02
CA HIS A 35 19.79 -4.30 -16.96
C HIS A 35 20.32 -3.10 -16.17
N HIS A 36 21.63 -3.05 -15.88
CA HIS A 36 22.23 -1.85 -15.28
C HIS A 36 22.05 -0.61 -16.17
N TYR A 37 22.26 -0.74 -17.48
CA TYR A 37 22.09 0.35 -18.43
C TYR A 37 20.63 0.84 -18.53
N LEU A 38 19.66 -0.08 -18.57
CA LEU A 38 18.25 0.28 -18.54
C LEU A 38 17.86 1.01 -17.23
N LEU A 39 18.44 0.59 -16.11
CA LEU A 39 18.21 1.18 -14.80
C LEU A 39 18.85 2.55 -14.63
N LEU A 40 20.07 2.77 -15.12
CA LEU A 40 20.90 3.91 -14.71
C LEU A 40 21.57 4.64 -15.88
N GLY A 41 21.83 3.94 -16.99
CA GLY A 41 22.50 4.49 -18.17
C GLY A 41 21.57 5.27 -19.11
N ARG A 42 20.34 4.79 -19.32
CA ARG A 42 19.39 5.33 -20.32
C ARG A 42 18.87 6.74 -19.98
N PHE A 43 18.77 7.09 -18.70
CA PHE A 43 18.27 8.41 -18.26
C PHE A 43 19.35 9.50 -18.22
N ARG A 44 20.61 9.17 -18.49
CA ARG A 44 21.76 10.11 -18.38
C ARG A 44 22.25 10.69 -19.70
N GLY A 45 21.52 10.45 -20.80
CA GLY A 45 21.87 10.97 -22.11
C GLY A 45 22.98 10.16 -22.79
N SER A 46 22.77 9.92 -24.08
CA SER A 46 23.63 9.09 -24.94
C SER A 46 25.06 9.61 -25.07
N ALA A 47 25.99 8.67 -25.25
CA ALA A 47 27.38 8.85 -25.68
C ALA A 47 28.33 9.55 -24.68
N GLY A 48 29.13 8.74 -23.97
CA GLY A 48 30.45 9.17 -23.48
C GLY A 48 30.49 10.30 -22.44
N GLY A 49 29.37 10.61 -21.78
CA GLY A 49 29.32 11.61 -20.70
C GLY A 49 29.68 10.98 -19.36
N GLY A 50 30.84 11.35 -18.82
CA GLY A 50 31.35 10.81 -17.55
C GLY A 50 30.54 11.15 -16.30
N PHE A 51 31.08 10.66 -15.19
CA PHE A 51 30.71 10.81 -13.78
C PHE A 51 29.64 9.80 -13.30
N GLY A 52 30.02 8.84 -12.45
CA GLY A 52 30.66 9.13 -11.16
C GLY A 52 29.62 9.37 -10.08
N LYS A 53 28.65 8.45 -9.95
CA LYS A 53 28.09 8.07 -8.66
C LYS A 53 27.97 6.56 -8.71
N GLU A 54 28.67 5.88 -7.81
CA GLU A 54 28.33 4.52 -7.37
C GLU A 54 26.80 4.44 -7.17
N LEU A 55 26.21 3.23 -7.19
CA LEU A 55 24.89 3.02 -6.58
C LEU A 55 24.87 3.82 -5.28
N SER A 56 23.97 4.80 -5.17
CA SER A 56 23.91 5.64 -3.97
C SER A 56 23.78 4.69 -2.78
N GLY A 57 24.72 4.76 -1.85
CA GLY A 57 24.95 3.68 -0.87
C GLY A 57 23.76 3.39 0.05
N THR A 58 22.67 4.19 -0.01
CA THR A 58 21.42 3.91 0.70
C THR A 58 20.17 4.33 -0.08
N THR A 59 19.14 3.49 -0.08
CA THR A 59 17.79 3.72 -0.59
C THR A 59 16.75 3.37 0.48
N ARG A 60 15.45 3.28 0.12
CA ARG A 60 14.39 2.77 1.00
C ARG A 60 14.09 1.29 0.70
N LEU A 61 13.94 0.48 1.74
CA LEU A 61 13.45 -0.90 1.59
C LEU A 61 11.96 -0.89 1.27
N CYS A 62 11.62 -0.65 0.00
CA CYS A 62 10.26 -0.37 -0.45
C CYS A 62 9.94 -1.10 -1.75
N LEU A 63 9.01 -2.07 -1.69
CA LEU A 63 8.48 -2.75 -2.88
C LEU A 63 7.16 -2.15 -3.37
N ASP A 64 6.61 -1.15 -2.68
CA ASP A 64 5.26 -0.62 -2.93
C ASP A 64 5.04 -0.22 -4.40
N PRO A 65 5.94 0.50 -5.08
CA PRO A 65 5.74 0.86 -6.47
C PRO A 65 5.59 -0.33 -7.42
N TRP A 66 5.98 -1.54 -7.02
CA TRP A 66 5.88 -2.76 -7.82
C TRP A 66 4.66 -3.61 -7.51
N ILE A 67 4.14 -3.56 -6.28
CA ILE A 67 3.11 -4.53 -5.83
C ILE A 67 1.91 -3.89 -5.16
N ASN A 68 1.93 -2.57 -4.96
CA ASN A 68 0.88 -1.81 -4.31
C ASN A 68 0.36 -0.72 -5.24
N ALA A 69 -0.90 -0.35 -5.02
CA ALA A 69 -1.58 0.75 -5.67
C ALA A 69 -2.47 1.46 -4.64
N GLU A 70 -2.44 2.79 -4.59
CA GLU A 70 -3.33 3.57 -3.72
C GLU A 70 -4.18 4.58 -4.50
N PHE A 71 -5.49 4.55 -4.31
CA PHE A 71 -6.41 5.52 -4.89
C PHE A 71 -6.58 6.75 -3.99
N THR A 72 -6.56 7.92 -4.60
CA THR A 72 -7.11 9.15 -3.98
C THR A 72 -8.64 9.18 -4.10
N VAL A 73 -9.28 10.08 -3.36
CA VAL A 73 -10.73 10.36 -3.50
C VAL A 73 -11.12 10.84 -4.89
N GLU A 74 -10.18 11.43 -5.65
CA GLU A 74 -10.38 11.82 -7.05
C GLU A 74 -10.17 10.68 -8.06
N GLY A 75 -9.76 9.49 -7.61
CA GLY A 75 -9.51 8.33 -8.48
C GLY A 75 -8.13 8.31 -9.13
N GLU A 76 -7.19 9.13 -8.66
CA GLU A 76 -5.79 9.07 -9.09
C GLU A 76 -5.09 7.89 -8.42
N LEU A 77 -4.24 7.18 -9.17
CA LEU A 77 -3.47 6.04 -8.71
C LEU A 77 -2.06 6.45 -8.30
N LYS A 78 -1.70 6.17 -7.05
CA LYS A 78 -0.42 6.54 -6.44
C LYS A 78 0.42 5.30 -6.13
N PRO A 79 1.76 5.42 -6.15
CA PRO A 79 2.66 4.31 -5.83
C PRO A 79 2.66 3.92 -4.35
N CYS A 80 2.43 4.88 -3.45
CA CYS A 80 2.29 4.62 -2.01
C CYS A 80 1.66 5.82 -1.28
N CYS A 81 1.39 5.64 0.01
CA CYS A 81 0.74 6.63 0.86
C CYS A 81 1.50 7.94 1.06
N ASN A 82 2.79 7.98 0.73
CA ASN A 82 3.64 9.14 0.93
C ASN A 82 3.74 10.05 -0.31
N TYR A 83 3.15 9.62 -1.44
CA TYR A 83 2.95 10.45 -2.62
C TYR A 83 1.58 11.13 -2.56
N PHE A 84 1.51 12.41 -2.95
CA PHE A 84 0.28 13.21 -2.91
C PHE A 84 -0.37 13.42 -4.28
N ARG A 85 0.30 13.02 -5.36
CA ARG A 85 -0.20 13.05 -6.73
C ARG A 85 -0.18 11.64 -7.30
N GLY A 86 -1.19 11.29 -8.08
CA GLY A 86 -1.24 10.02 -8.78
C GLY A 86 -1.37 10.16 -10.30
N ALA A 87 -1.25 9.04 -10.99
CA ALA A 87 -1.59 8.91 -12.39
C ALA A 87 -3.12 8.86 -12.55
N ALA A 88 -3.65 9.51 -13.58
CA ALA A 88 -5.08 9.43 -13.86
C ALA A 88 -5.48 8.03 -14.36
N LEU A 89 -6.56 7.47 -13.83
CA LEU A 89 -7.24 6.34 -14.46
C LEU A 89 -8.01 6.84 -15.68
N GLY A 90 -7.49 6.60 -16.88
CA GLY A 90 -8.22 6.88 -18.12
C GLY A 90 -9.54 6.08 -18.21
N ASP A 91 -10.50 6.56 -19.00
CA ASP A 91 -11.84 5.97 -19.11
C ASP A 91 -11.87 4.53 -19.71
N GLY A 92 -10.76 4.11 -20.34
CA GLY A 92 -10.57 2.78 -20.94
C GLY A 92 -9.84 1.75 -20.08
N ALA A 93 -9.52 2.08 -18.81
CA ALA A 93 -8.98 1.16 -17.79
C ALA A 93 -7.94 0.13 -18.28
N ASP A 94 -6.90 0.57 -18.99
CA ASP A 94 -5.66 -0.22 -19.02
C ASP A 94 -4.92 0.01 -17.70
N VAL A 95 -5.27 -0.82 -16.73
CA VAL A 95 -4.71 -0.74 -15.38
C VAL A 95 -3.21 -1.04 -15.38
N ALA A 96 -2.76 -1.94 -16.24
CA ALA A 96 -1.34 -2.21 -16.40
C ALA A 96 -0.61 -0.97 -16.92
N ALA A 97 -1.24 -0.18 -17.80
CA ALA A 97 -0.70 1.11 -18.22
C ALA A 97 -0.64 2.13 -17.07
N ALA A 98 -1.69 2.24 -16.24
CA ALA A 98 -1.69 3.16 -15.09
C ALA A 98 -0.64 2.81 -14.02
N HIS A 99 -0.46 1.52 -13.73
CA HIS A 99 0.60 1.04 -12.82
C HIS A 99 2.00 1.18 -13.42
N ASN A 100 2.10 1.36 -14.73
CA ASN A 100 3.34 1.63 -15.46
C ASN A 100 3.42 3.07 -15.99
N ASP A 101 2.62 3.98 -15.43
CA ASP A 101 2.68 5.40 -15.74
C ASP A 101 4.10 5.95 -15.48
N PRO A 102 4.55 6.99 -16.22
CA PRO A 102 5.85 7.62 -16.00
C PRO A 102 6.16 7.94 -14.52
N LEU A 103 5.16 8.32 -13.72
CA LEU A 103 5.33 8.53 -12.29
C LEU A 103 5.81 7.26 -11.58
N PHE A 104 5.15 6.12 -11.78
CA PHE A 104 5.55 4.84 -11.17
C PHE A 104 6.95 4.44 -11.60
N ARG A 105 7.26 4.55 -12.89
CA ARG A 105 8.58 4.23 -13.44
C ARG A 105 9.67 5.12 -12.84
N GLU A 106 9.39 6.41 -12.66
CA GLU A 106 10.30 7.35 -12.00
C GLU A 106 10.57 6.95 -10.54
N VAL A 107 9.53 6.62 -9.77
CA VAL A 107 9.71 6.20 -8.37
C VAL A 107 10.55 4.92 -8.28
N ARG A 108 10.30 3.93 -9.15
CA ARG A 108 11.09 2.70 -9.24
C ARG A 108 12.56 3.01 -9.56
N HIS A 109 12.80 3.83 -10.58
CA HIS A 109 14.16 4.26 -10.96
C HIS A 109 14.90 4.95 -9.80
N ARG A 110 14.24 5.90 -9.12
CA ARG A 110 14.84 6.63 -7.98
C ARG A 110 15.16 5.72 -6.80
N LEU A 111 14.31 4.73 -6.54
CA LEU A 111 14.58 3.72 -5.51
C LEU A 111 15.75 2.81 -5.88
N LEU A 112 15.81 2.34 -7.13
CA LEU A 112 16.88 1.45 -7.61
C LEU A 112 18.23 2.15 -7.84
N SER A 113 18.22 3.48 -8.00
CA SER A 113 19.44 4.28 -8.11
C SER A 113 19.91 4.85 -6.77
N GLY A 114 19.04 4.84 -5.75
CA GLY A 114 19.24 5.53 -4.48
C GLY A 114 19.16 7.07 -4.57
N ASP A 115 18.78 7.63 -5.73
CA ASP A 115 18.48 9.06 -5.91
C ASP A 115 17.04 9.38 -5.46
N LEU A 116 16.80 9.24 -4.16
CA LEU A 116 15.46 9.32 -3.57
C LEU A 116 14.79 10.66 -3.85
N SER A 117 13.50 10.62 -4.21
CA SER A 117 12.66 11.82 -4.26
C SER A 117 12.51 12.47 -2.88
N HIS A 118 11.95 13.67 -2.84
CA HIS A 118 11.61 14.36 -1.59
C HIS A 118 10.68 13.52 -0.70
N GLU A 119 9.67 12.90 -1.31
CA GLU A 119 8.74 11.98 -0.66
C GLU A 119 9.53 10.82 -0.04
N CYS A 120 10.29 10.08 -0.84
CA CYS A 120 11.03 8.91 -0.35
C CYS A 120 12.07 9.27 0.72
N THR A 121 12.70 10.44 0.64
CA THR A 121 13.66 10.93 1.64
C THR A 121 12.99 11.15 3.00
N ARG A 122 11.73 11.58 3.02
CA ARG A 122 10.95 11.86 4.25
C ARG A 122 10.03 10.73 4.69
N CYS A 123 10.05 9.59 3.99
CA CYS A 123 9.28 8.41 4.38
C CYS A 123 9.69 7.96 5.80
N HIS A 124 8.69 7.81 6.67
CA HIS A 124 8.86 7.31 8.05
C HIS A 124 8.39 5.85 8.20
N ILE A 125 7.94 5.23 7.11
CA ILE A 125 7.35 3.88 7.09
C ILE A 125 8.39 2.85 6.66
N ARG A 126 9.16 3.17 5.61
CA ARG A 126 10.16 2.27 5.03
C ARG A 126 11.55 2.66 5.55
N GLU A 127 12.29 1.70 6.08
CA GLU A 127 13.66 1.93 6.56
C GLU A 127 14.64 2.22 5.41
N LYS A 128 15.83 2.73 5.75
CA LYS A 128 16.90 2.92 4.77
C LYS A 128 17.81 1.68 4.74
N VAL A 129 18.14 1.21 3.55
CA VAL A 129 19.00 0.04 3.31
C VAL A 129 19.99 0.34 2.18
N PRO A 130 21.09 -0.42 2.04
CA PRO A 130 21.91 -0.35 0.84
C PRO A 130 21.09 -0.59 -0.43
N THR A 131 21.44 0.11 -1.51
CA THR A 131 20.68 0.02 -2.76
C THR A 131 20.75 -1.38 -3.38
N GLU A 132 21.87 -2.08 -3.21
CA GLU A 132 22.02 -3.47 -3.66
C GLU A 132 21.02 -4.41 -2.99
N GLN A 133 20.72 -4.19 -1.71
CA GLN A 133 19.75 -4.99 -0.97
C GLN A 133 18.35 -4.84 -1.58
N LEU A 134 17.93 -3.61 -1.87
CA LEU A 134 16.63 -3.39 -2.51
C LEU A 134 16.56 -4.06 -3.89
N ILE A 135 17.61 -3.94 -4.71
CA ILE A 135 17.64 -4.54 -6.04
C ILE A 135 17.44 -6.06 -5.95
N ALA A 136 18.15 -6.72 -5.05
CA ALA A 136 18.00 -8.16 -4.81
C ALA A 136 16.57 -8.53 -4.37
N ASP A 137 15.97 -7.75 -3.48
CA ASP A 137 14.59 -7.97 -3.02
C ASP A 137 13.56 -7.76 -4.13
N VAL A 138 13.79 -6.82 -5.05
CA VAL A 138 12.92 -6.62 -6.22
C VAL A 138 13.02 -7.81 -7.18
N TYR A 139 14.23 -8.32 -7.47
CA TYR A 139 14.38 -9.54 -8.28
C TYR A 139 13.70 -10.74 -7.62
N ALA A 140 13.94 -10.96 -6.33
CA ALA A 140 13.27 -12.03 -5.58
C ALA A 140 11.74 -11.91 -5.62
N LYS A 141 11.21 -10.67 -5.73
CA LYS A 141 9.78 -10.43 -5.80
C LYS A 141 9.19 -10.64 -7.20
N LEU A 142 9.87 -10.19 -8.24
CA LEU A 142 9.35 -10.16 -9.61
C LEU A 142 9.76 -11.37 -10.45
N GLY A 143 10.84 -12.04 -10.07
CA GLY A 143 11.53 -13.06 -10.86
C GLY A 143 12.75 -12.49 -11.60
N ASP A 144 13.72 -13.36 -11.87
CA ASP A 144 15.03 -12.99 -12.42
C ASP A 144 14.96 -12.39 -13.84
N ASP A 145 13.86 -12.65 -14.57
CA ASP A 145 13.61 -12.13 -15.92
C ASP A 145 12.81 -10.82 -15.97
N ALA A 146 12.49 -10.23 -14.83
CA ALA A 146 11.62 -9.06 -14.78
C ALA A 146 12.32 -7.76 -15.22
N HIS A 147 11.63 -6.96 -16.05
CA HIS A 147 12.02 -5.58 -16.30
C HIS A 147 11.78 -4.75 -15.03
N LEU A 148 12.83 -4.39 -14.31
CA LEU A 148 12.75 -3.79 -12.97
C LEU A 148 12.05 -2.43 -12.88
N LEU A 149 11.89 -1.70 -14.00
CA LEU A 149 11.07 -0.49 -14.04
C LEU A 149 9.58 -0.75 -14.32
N GLU A 150 9.18 -1.99 -14.57
CA GLU A 150 7.80 -2.39 -14.77
C GLU A 150 7.15 -2.86 -13.46
N GLY A 151 5.83 -2.76 -13.41
CA GLY A 151 5.02 -3.19 -12.29
C GLY A 151 5.01 -4.71 -12.21
N GLY A 152 5.10 -5.23 -10.98
CA GLY A 152 4.82 -6.63 -10.72
C GLY A 152 3.32 -6.91 -10.66
N LYS A 153 2.99 -8.14 -10.28
CA LYS A 153 1.61 -8.50 -9.94
C LYS A 153 1.20 -7.72 -8.70
N LEU A 154 0.16 -6.90 -8.81
CA LEU A 154 -0.43 -6.20 -7.67
C LEU A 154 -0.86 -7.21 -6.59
N GLN A 155 -0.51 -6.90 -5.36
CA GLN A 155 -0.83 -7.68 -4.18
C GLN A 155 -1.74 -6.92 -3.23
N THR A 156 -1.56 -5.61 -3.12
CA THR A 156 -2.35 -4.78 -2.22
C THR A 156 -2.91 -3.57 -2.95
N VAL A 157 -4.15 -3.22 -2.62
CA VAL A 157 -4.78 -1.98 -3.08
C VAL A 157 -5.29 -1.23 -1.86
N ARG A 158 -5.02 0.07 -1.79
CA ARG A 158 -5.65 0.96 -0.81
C ARG A 158 -6.57 1.96 -1.50
N VAL A 159 -7.72 2.24 -0.90
CA VAL A 159 -8.69 3.19 -1.42
C VAL A 159 -8.97 4.26 -0.37
N ASP A 160 -8.57 5.50 -0.65
CA ASP A 160 -9.01 6.65 0.15
C ASP A 160 -10.45 6.99 -0.27
N VAL A 161 -11.43 6.39 0.42
CA VAL A 161 -12.87 6.53 0.09
C VAL A 161 -13.39 7.94 0.43
N THR A 162 -12.86 8.54 1.49
CA THR A 162 -13.26 9.86 1.97
C THR A 162 -12.14 10.51 2.77
N GLN A 163 -12.04 11.83 2.69
CA GLN A 163 -11.20 12.66 3.55
C GLN A 163 -11.99 13.32 4.69
N GLU A 164 -13.28 12.99 4.83
CA GLU A 164 -14.09 13.43 5.96
C GLU A 164 -14.06 12.39 7.10
N CYS A 165 -14.29 12.87 8.32
CA CYS A 165 -14.24 12.04 9.51
C CYS A 165 -15.26 12.50 10.54
N ASN A 166 -15.87 11.57 11.27
CA ASN A 166 -16.79 11.85 12.36
C ASN A 166 -16.08 12.30 13.66
N LEU A 167 -14.75 12.24 13.71
CA LEU A 167 -13.91 12.69 14.82
C LEU A 167 -13.00 13.86 14.40
N ARG A 168 -12.46 14.59 15.39
CA ARG A 168 -11.43 15.63 15.20
C ARG A 168 -10.35 15.48 16.28
N CYS A 169 -9.59 14.39 16.17
CA CYS A 169 -8.52 14.05 17.11
C CYS A 169 -7.40 15.11 17.08
N VAL A 170 -6.79 15.41 18.23
CA VAL A 170 -5.86 16.53 18.40
C VAL A 170 -4.58 16.41 17.56
N TYR A 171 -4.14 15.18 17.27
CA TYR A 171 -2.96 14.89 16.45
C TYR A 171 -3.28 14.68 14.97
N CYS A 172 -4.56 14.62 14.60
CA CYS A 172 -4.96 14.21 13.26
C CYS A 172 -4.67 15.32 12.24
N ALA A 173 -4.14 14.96 11.07
CA ALA A 173 -3.87 15.89 9.98
C ALA A 173 -5.16 16.62 9.52
N LEU A 174 -6.32 15.97 9.57
CA LEU A 174 -7.63 16.57 9.24
C LEU A 174 -8.12 17.60 10.29
N SER A 175 -7.51 17.63 11.48
CA SER A 175 -7.80 18.63 12.52
C SER A 175 -6.83 19.81 12.47
N ALA A 176 -5.83 19.78 11.58
CA ALA A 176 -4.82 20.83 11.52
C ALA A 176 -5.42 22.15 10.96
N PRO A 177 -4.92 23.34 11.36
CA PRO A 177 -5.44 24.61 10.87
C PRO A 177 -5.34 24.80 9.35
N TRP A 178 -4.38 24.13 8.72
CA TRP A 178 -4.14 24.14 7.28
C TRP A 178 -4.85 23.01 6.53
N ALA A 179 -5.65 22.19 7.23
CA ALA A 179 -6.44 21.14 6.58
C ALA A 179 -7.46 21.78 5.62
N LYS A 180 -7.45 21.32 4.38
CA LYS A 180 -8.49 21.67 3.41
C LYS A 180 -9.79 20.93 3.79
N PRO A 181 -10.96 21.42 3.36
CA PRO A 181 -12.19 20.65 3.42
C PRO A 181 -11.98 19.27 2.80
N GLY A 182 -12.47 18.23 3.46
CA GLY A 182 -12.39 16.89 2.92
C GLY A 182 -13.26 16.76 1.69
N LYS A 183 -12.93 15.76 0.87
CA LYS A 183 -13.71 15.33 -0.27
C LYS A 183 -14.10 13.87 -0.11
N ASP A 184 -15.27 13.56 -0.62
CA ASP A 184 -15.76 12.21 -0.79
C ASP A 184 -15.46 11.73 -2.21
N MET A 185 -15.18 10.44 -2.36
CA MET A 185 -15.09 9.82 -3.67
C MET A 185 -16.49 9.81 -4.32
N SER A 186 -16.60 10.24 -5.58
CA SER A 186 -17.90 10.21 -6.27
C SER A 186 -18.30 8.79 -6.66
N ASP A 187 -19.60 8.57 -6.89
CA ASP A 187 -20.12 7.27 -7.34
C ASP A 187 -19.48 6.77 -8.65
N GLU A 188 -19.17 7.70 -9.56
CA GLU A 188 -18.46 7.39 -10.79
C GLU A 188 -17.07 6.84 -10.51
N VAL A 189 -16.34 7.47 -9.59
CA VAL A 189 -14.98 7.05 -9.21
C VAL A 189 -15.04 5.74 -8.41
N LEU A 190 -15.98 5.57 -7.49
CA LEU A 190 -16.19 4.30 -6.77
C LEU A 190 -16.43 3.15 -7.75
N ALA A 191 -17.27 3.35 -8.77
CA ALA A 191 -17.51 2.36 -9.81
C ALA A 191 -16.26 2.07 -10.65
N LYS A 192 -15.45 3.09 -10.97
CA LYS A 192 -14.15 2.91 -11.65
C LYS A 192 -13.19 2.08 -10.81
N VAL A 193 -13.06 2.37 -9.52
CA VAL A 193 -12.20 1.62 -8.58
C VAL A 193 -12.69 0.18 -8.38
N ALA A 194 -14.00 -0.05 -8.28
CA ALA A 194 -14.54 -1.40 -8.15
C ALA A 194 -14.29 -2.27 -9.41
N ARG A 195 -14.36 -1.68 -10.61
CA ARG A 195 -13.96 -2.38 -11.85
C ARG A 195 -12.46 -2.67 -11.91
N PHE A 196 -11.64 -1.74 -11.40
CA PHE A 196 -10.21 -1.99 -11.27
C PHE A 196 -9.96 -3.21 -10.37
N ILE A 197 -10.56 -3.26 -9.18
CA ILE A 197 -10.31 -4.34 -8.22
C ILE A 197 -10.73 -5.71 -8.79
N ASP A 198 -11.86 -5.76 -9.50
CA ASP A 198 -12.37 -6.97 -10.17
C ASP A 198 -11.40 -7.56 -11.20
N ALA A 199 -10.62 -6.70 -11.88
CA ALA A 199 -9.61 -7.13 -12.84
C ALA A 199 -8.38 -7.81 -12.20
N TYR A 200 -8.24 -7.77 -10.87
CA TYR A 200 -7.12 -8.33 -10.12
C TYR A 200 -7.58 -9.37 -9.09
N PRO A 201 -7.94 -10.59 -9.53
CA PRO A 201 -8.53 -11.61 -8.66
C PRO A 201 -7.57 -12.17 -7.58
N ASN A 202 -6.28 -11.89 -7.67
CA ASN A 202 -5.25 -12.42 -6.76
C ASN A 202 -4.74 -11.40 -5.73
N LEU A 203 -5.47 -10.30 -5.51
CA LEU A 203 -5.16 -9.36 -4.45
C LEU A 203 -5.19 -10.07 -3.09
N GLN A 204 -4.20 -9.77 -2.25
CA GLN A 204 -4.06 -10.29 -0.90
C GLN A 204 -4.77 -9.42 0.13
N ASP A 205 -4.86 -8.12 -0.15
CA ASP A 205 -5.51 -7.13 0.72
C ASP A 205 -6.09 -5.98 -0.11
N VAL A 206 -7.32 -5.57 0.23
CA VAL A 206 -7.94 -4.34 -0.27
C VAL A 206 -8.34 -3.49 0.93
N GLY A 207 -7.47 -2.55 1.28
CA GLY A 207 -7.68 -1.60 2.36
C GLY A 207 -8.60 -0.47 1.93
N VAL A 208 -9.80 -0.37 2.51
CA VAL A 208 -10.80 0.67 2.11
C VAL A 208 -10.70 1.95 2.95
N ASN A 209 -9.54 2.21 3.57
CA ASN A 209 -9.30 3.42 4.36
C ASN A 209 -8.20 4.29 3.75
N GLY A 210 -8.26 5.58 4.06
CA GLY A 210 -7.22 6.55 3.71
C GLY A 210 -7.09 7.61 4.81
N HIS A 211 -7.34 8.88 4.48
CA HIS A 211 -7.20 9.98 5.44
C HIS A 211 -8.42 10.14 6.35
N GLY A 212 -9.62 9.94 5.82
CA GLY A 212 -10.89 10.05 6.55
C GLY A 212 -11.32 8.77 7.24
N GLU A 213 -12.57 8.77 7.72
CA GLU A 213 -13.23 7.58 8.25
C GLU A 213 -14.16 7.01 7.17
N THR A 214 -13.78 5.85 6.62
CA THR A 214 -14.53 5.17 5.54
C THR A 214 -16.03 5.09 5.83
N THR A 215 -16.39 4.73 7.06
CA THR A 215 -17.81 4.55 7.45
C THR A 215 -18.60 5.84 7.62
N HIS A 216 -17.96 6.99 7.36
CA HIS A 216 -18.60 8.30 7.29
C HIS A 216 -19.10 8.64 5.89
N HIS A 217 -18.50 8.06 4.83
CA HIS A 217 -18.93 8.26 3.45
C HIS A 217 -20.34 7.69 3.24
N PRO A 218 -21.29 8.40 2.60
CA PRO A 218 -22.69 7.96 2.51
C PRO A 218 -22.88 6.60 1.82
N HIS A 219 -22.06 6.30 0.81
CA HIS A 219 -22.15 5.05 0.02
C HIS A 219 -21.05 4.02 0.36
N TRP A 220 -20.45 4.12 1.55
CA TRP A 220 -19.35 3.22 1.93
C TRP A 220 -19.77 1.74 1.93
N ARG A 221 -21.01 1.45 2.36
CA ARG A 221 -21.53 0.10 2.51
C ARG A 221 -21.78 -0.52 1.14
N GLU A 222 -22.45 0.20 0.24
CA GLU A 222 -22.71 -0.24 -1.13
C GLU A 222 -21.39 -0.59 -1.84
N PHE A 223 -20.38 0.28 -1.72
CA PHE A 223 -19.07 0.04 -2.29
C PHE A 223 -18.39 -1.21 -1.71
N CYS A 224 -18.33 -1.33 -0.38
CA CYS A 224 -17.70 -2.49 0.26
C CYS A 224 -18.44 -3.80 -0.04
N GLU A 225 -19.77 -3.79 -0.09
CA GLU A 225 -20.59 -4.95 -0.45
C GLU A 225 -20.32 -5.41 -1.89
N GLN A 226 -20.17 -4.47 -2.82
CA GLN A 226 -19.76 -4.79 -4.19
C GLN A 226 -18.39 -5.48 -4.23
N LEU A 227 -17.38 -4.94 -3.54
CA LEU A 227 -16.04 -5.53 -3.50
C LEU A 227 -16.04 -6.91 -2.84
N LEU A 228 -16.80 -7.09 -1.75
CA LEU A 228 -16.93 -8.40 -1.10
C LEU A 228 -17.66 -9.41 -2.00
N ALA A 229 -18.60 -8.99 -2.84
CA ALA A 229 -19.26 -9.85 -3.81
C ALA A 229 -18.31 -10.29 -4.95
N GLN A 230 -17.32 -9.45 -5.29
CA GLN A 230 -16.20 -9.79 -6.19
C GLN A 230 -15.18 -10.73 -5.52
N GLY A 231 -15.31 -11.01 -4.22
CA GLY A 231 -14.39 -11.86 -3.47
C GLY A 231 -13.14 -11.13 -2.97
N ALA A 232 -13.11 -9.80 -3.00
CA ALA A 232 -11.96 -9.02 -2.56
C ALA A 232 -11.70 -9.19 -1.04
N PRO A 233 -10.44 -9.41 -0.60
CA PRO A 233 -10.10 -9.54 0.81
C PRO A 233 -10.04 -8.16 1.48
N LEU A 234 -11.19 -7.65 1.91
CA LEU A 234 -11.29 -6.30 2.47
C LEU A 234 -10.64 -6.17 3.85
N SER A 235 -9.87 -5.10 4.04
CA SER A 235 -9.42 -4.62 5.35
C SER A 235 -9.76 -3.15 5.56
N VAL A 236 -9.78 -2.73 6.83
CA VAL A 236 -10.02 -1.33 7.19
C VAL A 236 -9.30 -0.95 8.47
N ILE A 237 -8.71 0.26 8.47
CA ILE A 237 -8.32 0.97 9.69
C ILE A 237 -9.44 1.98 10.00
N THR A 238 -10.07 1.85 11.17
CA THR A 238 -11.25 2.65 11.54
C THR A 238 -11.17 3.16 12.98
N ASN A 239 -11.80 4.30 13.24
CA ASN A 239 -12.02 4.76 14.61
C ASN A 239 -13.18 4.02 15.32
N LEU A 240 -14.06 3.37 14.54
CA LEU A 240 -15.20 2.58 15.01
C LEU A 240 -16.12 3.31 16.00
N GLY A 241 -16.14 4.64 15.96
CA GLY A 241 -16.71 5.50 16.98
C GLY A 241 -18.15 5.94 16.74
N ARG A 242 -18.77 5.60 15.59
CA ARG A 242 -20.19 5.88 15.33
C ARG A 242 -21.08 4.70 15.72
N ARG A 243 -22.40 4.90 15.69
CA ARG A 243 -23.37 3.80 15.78
C ARG A 243 -23.49 3.14 14.41
N TYR A 244 -23.55 1.81 14.39
CA TYR A 244 -23.79 1.02 13.19
C TYR A 244 -25.12 0.31 13.30
N ASP A 245 -25.84 0.19 12.18
CA ASP A 245 -27.01 -0.68 12.09
C ASP A 245 -26.62 -2.15 11.86
N GLU A 246 -27.61 -3.04 11.81
CA GLU A 246 -27.36 -4.47 11.64
C GLU A 246 -26.72 -4.83 10.29
N ALA A 247 -27.04 -4.11 9.21
CA ALA A 247 -26.49 -4.35 7.88
C ALA A 247 -25.04 -3.89 7.81
N GLU A 248 -24.71 -2.75 8.42
CA GLU A 248 -23.35 -2.25 8.55
C GLU A 248 -22.47 -3.19 9.39
N ILE A 249 -23.00 -3.72 10.50
CA ILE A 249 -22.31 -4.74 11.31
C ILE A 249 -22.10 -6.04 10.50
N ASP A 250 -23.09 -6.48 9.72
CA ASP A 250 -22.94 -7.66 8.85
C ASP A 250 -21.84 -7.46 7.80
N THR A 251 -21.82 -6.29 7.16
CA THR A 251 -20.81 -5.89 6.17
C THR A 251 -19.41 -5.95 6.79
N LEU A 252 -19.19 -5.24 7.90
CA LEU A 252 -17.89 -5.21 8.60
C LEU A 252 -17.46 -6.61 9.07
N SER A 253 -18.39 -7.46 9.49
CA SER A 253 -18.07 -8.82 9.96
C SER A 253 -17.44 -9.75 8.91
N ARG A 254 -17.51 -9.37 7.63
CA ARG A 254 -16.96 -10.11 6.50
C ARG A 254 -15.53 -9.69 6.13
N PHE A 255 -15.02 -8.60 6.71
CA PHE A 255 -13.69 -8.12 6.42
C PHE A 255 -12.65 -9.11 6.96
N THR A 256 -11.53 -9.26 6.24
CA THR A 256 -10.43 -10.14 6.64
C THR A 256 -9.70 -9.58 7.86
N LEU A 257 -9.59 -8.25 7.95
CA LEU A 257 -8.96 -7.53 9.04
C LEU A 257 -9.69 -6.21 9.32
N ILE A 258 -9.97 -5.96 10.60
CA ILE A 258 -10.39 -4.64 11.09
C ILE A 258 -9.35 -4.21 12.12
N GLN A 259 -8.62 -3.15 11.80
CA GLN A 259 -7.70 -2.49 12.72
C GLN A 259 -8.39 -1.28 13.33
N ILE A 260 -8.36 -1.19 14.66
CA ILE A 260 -9.07 -0.16 15.40
C ILE A 260 -8.06 0.82 15.96
N SER A 261 -8.19 2.08 15.54
CA SER A 261 -7.36 3.17 16.05
C SER A 261 -7.85 3.58 17.44
N LEU A 262 -7.12 3.14 18.47
CA LEU A 262 -7.41 3.45 19.87
C LEU A 262 -6.11 3.79 20.61
N ASP A 263 -5.97 5.03 21.07
CA ASP A 263 -4.71 5.55 21.63
C ASP A 263 -4.48 5.12 23.09
N THR A 264 -5.57 4.93 23.85
CA THR A 264 -5.53 4.59 25.27
C THR A 264 -6.85 3.93 25.70
N ALA A 265 -6.81 3.14 26.77
CA ALA A 265 -7.99 2.60 27.44
C ALA A 265 -8.53 3.52 28.55
N ASP A 266 -7.82 4.60 28.91
CA ASP A 266 -8.30 5.63 29.82
C ASP A 266 -9.32 6.52 29.09
N GLU A 267 -10.58 6.47 29.52
CA GLU A 267 -11.68 7.17 28.87
C GLU A 267 -11.53 8.70 28.89
N GLU A 268 -11.04 9.27 29.99
CA GLU A 268 -10.89 10.72 30.13
C GLU A 268 -9.70 11.23 29.32
N LEU A 269 -8.61 10.47 29.27
CA LEU A 269 -7.51 10.77 28.36
C LEU A 269 -7.94 10.60 26.89
N LEU A 270 -8.70 9.55 26.57
CA LEU A 270 -9.18 9.29 25.21
C LEU A 270 -10.06 10.43 24.71
N LYS A 271 -11.00 10.95 25.53
CA LYS A 271 -11.85 12.10 25.18
C LYS A 271 -11.04 13.38 24.91
N ARG A 272 -9.96 13.60 25.67
CA ARG A 272 -9.05 14.73 25.46
C ARG A 272 -8.28 14.61 24.14
N ILE A 273 -7.85 13.40 23.78
CA ILE A 273 -7.10 13.14 22.55
C ILE A 273 -8.01 13.10 21.32
N ARG A 274 -9.13 12.37 21.41
CA ARG A 274 -10.08 12.13 20.32
C ARG A 274 -11.42 12.79 20.65
N ARG A 275 -11.64 14.03 20.19
CA ARG A 275 -12.88 14.77 20.45
C ARG A 275 -14.10 14.00 19.92
N LYS A 276 -15.18 13.95 20.70
CA LYS A 276 -16.45 13.24 20.41
C LYS A 276 -16.36 11.70 20.40
N VAL A 277 -15.25 11.11 20.86
CA VAL A 277 -15.13 9.66 21.01
C VAL A 277 -15.95 9.15 22.20
N ASP A 278 -16.41 7.91 22.09
CA ASP A 278 -17.05 7.14 23.16
C ASP A 278 -16.40 5.74 23.19
N LEU A 279 -15.65 5.44 24.25
CA LEU A 279 -14.95 4.15 24.37
C LEU A 279 -15.96 2.99 24.47
N SER A 280 -17.07 3.18 25.18
CA SER A 280 -18.12 2.17 25.31
C SER A 280 -18.76 1.86 23.96
N ARG A 281 -18.90 2.87 23.09
CA ARG A 281 -19.35 2.68 21.70
C ARG A 281 -18.41 1.78 20.91
N ILE A 282 -17.11 2.07 20.94
CA ILE A 282 -16.10 1.29 20.22
C ILE A 282 -16.14 -0.17 20.67
N LEU A 283 -16.15 -0.41 21.99
CA LEU A 283 -16.21 -1.76 22.56
C LEU A 283 -17.50 -2.51 22.21
N ALA A 284 -18.64 -1.81 22.20
CA ALA A 284 -19.92 -2.39 21.80
C ALA A 284 -19.90 -2.82 20.32
N ASN A 285 -19.41 -1.95 19.42
CA ASN A 285 -19.29 -2.23 17.99
C ASN A 285 -18.34 -3.41 17.74
N MET A 286 -17.18 -3.44 18.41
CA MET A 286 -16.24 -4.57 18.35
C MET A 286 -16.92 -5.90 18.71
N THR A 287 -17.70 -5.88 19.78
CA THR A 287 -18.41 -7.07 20.27
C THR A 287 -19.46 -7.53 19.26
N GLN A 288 -20.26 -6.62 18.73
CA GLN A 288 -21.29 -6.93 17.73
C GLN A 288 -20.69 -7.52 16.46
N ILE A 289 -19.64 -6.91 15.91
CA ILE A 289 -18.94 -7.39 14.72
C ILE A 289 -18.36 -8.78 14.97
N ARG A 290 -17.69 -8.98 16.10
CA ARG A 290 -17.11 -10.28 16.47
C ARG A 290 -18.18 -11.37 16.61
N LEU A 291 -19.29 -11.08 17.29
CA LEU A 291 -20.39 -12.02 17.46
C LEU A 291 -21.00 -12.40 16.10
N ARG A 292 -21.20 -11.42 15.21
CA ARG A 292 -21.70 -11.66 13.86
C ARG A 292 -20.72 -12.48 13.02
N ALA A 293 -19.43 -12.19 13.07
CA ALA A 293 -18.41 -13.00 12.38
C ALA A 293 -18.38 -14.45 12.92
N CYS A 294 -18.50 -14.63 14.23
CA CYS A 294 -18.56 -15.95 14.86
C CYS A 294 -19.82 -16.74 14.47
N SER A 295 -20.99 -16.10 14.37
CA SER A 295 -22.23 -16.80 13.97
C SER A 295 -22.16 -17.28 12.51
N ARG A 296 -21.56 -16.48 11.62
CA ARG A 296 -21.32 -16.87 10.21
C ARG A 296 -20.40 -18.09 10.09
N ARG A 297 -19.34 -18.17 10.91
CA ARG A 297 -18.45 -19.35 10.97
C ARG A 297 -19.12 -20.54 11.66
N GLY A 298 -20.03 -20.27 12.61
CA GLY A 298 -20.77 -21.26 13.40
C GLY A 298 -21.88 -22.00 12.66
N GLY A 299 -22.23 -21.62 11.42
CA GLY A 299 -23.09 -22.39 10.51
C GLY A 299 -22.46 -23.68 9.98
N ARG A 300 -21.14 -23.88 10.20
CA ARG A 300 -20.47 -25.19 10.16
C ARG A 300 -20.20 -25.65 11.60
N ARG A 301 -21.22 -26.10 12.31
CA ARG A 301 -21.02 -26.83 13.58
C ARG A 301 -21.52 -28.26 13.44
N SER A 302 -20.56 -29.18 13.31
CA SER A 302 -20.66 -30.46 14.02
C SER A 302 -20.89 -30.17 15.52
N SER A 303 -21.81 -30.91 16.11
CA SER A 303 -22.52 -30.79 17.39
C SER A 303 -21.79 -30.20 18.62
N PRO A 304 -22.56 -29.69 19.61
CA PRO A 304 -22.06 -28.82 20.65
C PRO A 304 -21.42 -29.61 21.80
N SER A 305 -20.11 -29.44 21.96
CA SER A 305 -19.47 -29.57 23.28
C SER A 305 -19.12 -28.16 23.73
N ALA A 306 -19.58 -27.81 24.93
CA ALA A 306 -19.26 -26.57 25.62
C ALA A 306 -17.75 -26.56 25.94
N ALA A 307 -16.94 -26.13 24.99
CA ALA A 307 -15.55 -25.78 25.21
C ALA A 307 -15.42 -24.27 25.07
N ALA A 308 -15.19 -23.63 26.22
CA ALA A 308 -14.85 -22.22 26.33
C ALA A 308 -13.85 -21.82 25.25
N CYS A 309 -14.15 -20.73 24.54
CA CYS A 309 -13.23 -20.10 23.60
C CYS A 309 -12.15 -19.35 24.40
N THR A 310 -11.33 -20.10 25.13
CA THR A 310 -10.06 -19.65 25.72
C THR A 310 -8.93 -20.33 24.95
N ARG A 311 -8.82 -20.04 23.65
CA ARG A 311 -7.56 -20.31 22.94
C ARG A 311 -6.57 -19.20 23.31
N ARG A 312 -5.66 -19.57 24.21
CA ARG A 312 -4.34 -18.99 24.49
C ARG A 312 -3.97 -17.82 23.57
N ALA A 313 -4.03 -16.61 24.11
CA ALA A 313 -3.09 -15.56 23.74
C ALA A 313 -1.72 -15.99 24.29
N SER A 314 -0.91 -16.64 23.48
CA SER A 314 0.48 -16.94 23.81
C SER A 314 1.40 -16.34 22.76
N ARG A 315 2.00 -15.19 23.12
CA ARG A 315 3.27 -14.60 22.65
C ARG A 315 3.25 -14.19 21.15
N ALA A 316 3.46 -12.94 20.77
CA ALA A 316 4.53 -12.03 21.19
C ALA A 316 4.03 -10.57 21.28
N TRP A 317 4.10 -10.00 22.48
CA TRP A 317 4.26 -8.56 22.64
C TRP A 317 5.77 -8.32 22.71
N THR A 318 6.39 -8.02 21.57
CA THR A 318 7.73 -7.40 21.61
C THR A 318 7.54 -5.98 22.13
N ARG A 319 8.02 -5.75 23.36
CA ARG A 319 8.24 -4.39 23.87
C ARG A 319 9.11 -3.65 22.87
N SER A 320 8.60 -2.58 22.26
CA SER A 320 9.48 -1.58 21.64
C SER A 320 10.38 -0.98 22.73
N PRO A 321 11.68 -0.80 22.49
CA PRO A 321 12.53 -0.07 23.41
C PRO A 321 12.00 1.37 23.53
N ALA A 322 11.99 1.88 24.76
CA ALA A 322 11.78 3.30 25.02
C ALA A 322 12.78 4.09 24.16
N TRP A 323 12.28 5.05 23.39
CA TRP A 323 13.12 5.99 22.66
C TRP A 323 13.86 6.90 23.67
N PRO A 324 15.14 7.21 23.43
CA PRO A 324 15.93 8.10 24.28
C PRO A 324 15.42 9.55 24.26
#